data_AF-A0A5N8YDH5-F1
#
_entry.id   AF-A0A5N8YDH5-F1
#
_cell.length_a   1.000
_cell.length_b   1.000
_cell.length_c   1.000
_cell.angle_alpha   90.00
_cell.angle_beta   90.00
_cell.angle_gamma   90.00
#
_symmetry.space_group_name_H-M   'P 1'
#
loop_
_entity.id
_entity.type
_entity.pdbx_description
1 polymer ?
#
loop_
_entity_poly.entity_id
_entity_poly.type
_entity_poly.pdbx_seq_one_letter_code
_entity_poly.pdbx_strand_id
1 'polypeptide(L)'
;MKFDDVVQAISRVNELRRISGAHVVDHRQLSNDELKAAITKAKPQYLHQETVHNNLEAALYKEPRNDFRVVSRLILIDVLLNQYGFEIPSSQMEERVIAIEQSIVNRSNEIDLVDLGCTNRESAHYKNVELYDFVLKVAWENENTKSPDEVNLLRKLRGRLNVTESDHRLIEAKLGNYPKPSNELHSRTEIHEVRRYLQGMGLLFAIRHDDDQDDVDIIPAELANIIREILGLELRADSYRALMDHKPLRRRTHLIEVLERSEIEIVRGDTVDTLVERVLDYVRPSKAITSTSPRYGLSNDQLAQWCRNLNEPVSGTMDDRLQRIISHYDQLRPRVEQEIDERASWYDFYAELASRSHDVLRLQHIIEKDLEIEAKFENATEYLFAEKLNHRPLRQPGSNNPDGLISLGNNYVMWDNKSKESPVNLRDHLRQFDEYMDQADKPVPIFLVIGPRFSPESEAESIRYHARHFDRNIALITANELKDLAEEWSSTSNNNRDEPFPLGLLAATGRFDRARLGKL
;
A
#
# COMPACT_ATOMS: atom_id res chain seq x y z
N MET A 1 10.45 16.66 -15.32
CA MET A 1 11.54 17.44 -15.97
C MET A 1 11.98 16.75 -17.27
N LYS A 2 12.50 17.47 -18.28
CA LYS A 2 13.00 16.85 -19.52
C LYS A 2 14.37 16.20 -19.30
N PHE A 3 14.75 15.23 -20.13
CA PHE A 3 16.01 14.49 -20.00
C PHE A 3 17.24 15.38 -19.90
N ASP A 4 17.36 16.39 -20.78
CA ASP A 4 18.56 17.24 -20.82
C ASP A 4 18.68 18.08 -19.55
N ASP A 5 17.56 18.62 -19.07
CA ASP A 5 17.47 19.40 -17.83
C ASP A 5 17.83 18.51 -16.62
N VAL A 6 17.33 17.27 -16.58
CA VAL A 6 17.67 16.29 -15.53
C VAL A 6 19.18 16.05 -15.49
N VAL A 7 19.82 15.80 -16.65
CA VAL A 7 21.26 15.54 -16.72
C VAL A 7 22.08 16.75 -16.23
N GLN A 8 21.63 17.97 -16.53
CA GLN A 8 22.27 19.19 -16.02
C GLN A 8 22.10 19.35 -14.51
N ALA A 9 20.96 18.96 -13.95
CA ALA A 9 20.65 19.05 -12.52
C ALA A 9 21.32 17.96 -11.66
N ILE A 10 22.00 16.97 -12.25
CA ILE A 10 22.78 16.00 -11.47
C ILE A 10 23.98 16.70 -10.83
N SER A 11 24.02 16.68 -9.50
CA SER A 11 25.04 17.37 -8.71
C SER A 11 26.25 16.48 -8.39
N ARG A 12 26.04 15.20 -8.08
CA ARG A 12 27.12 14.32 -7.60
C ARG A 12 27.79 13.55 -8.72
N VAL A 13 29.12 13.55 -8.69
CA VAL A 13 29.97 12.81 -9.66
C VAL A 13 29.70 11.31 -9.64
N ASN A 14 29.43 10.75 -8.46
CA ASN A 14 29.16 9.32 -8.32
C ASN A 14 27.86 8.90 -9.03
N GLU A 15 26.84 9.75 -8.98
CA GLU A 15 25.56 9.54 -9.68
C GLU A 15 25.75 9.68 -11.19
N LEU A 16 26.43 10.73 -11.65
CA LEU A 16 26.81 10.91 -13.05
C LEU A 16 27.55 9.70 -13.61
N ARG A 17 28.56 9.21 -12.88
CA ARG A 17 29.35 8.04 -13.31
C ARG A 17 28.51 6.78 -13.36
N ARG A 18 27.61 6.59 -12.41
CA ARG A 18 26.73 5.43 -12.36
C ARG A 18 25.78 5.39 -13.55
N ILE A 19 25.11 6.51 -13.81
CA ILE A 19 24.21 6.66 -14.96
C ILE A 19 24.99 6.49 -16.27
N SER A 20 26.14 7.15 -16.39
CA SER A 20 27.04 7.02 -17.55
C SER A 20 27.44 5.57 -17.83
N GLY A 21 27.54 4.73 -16.80
CA GLY A 21 27.89 3.32 -16.93
C GLY A 21 26.93 2.51 -17.81
N ALA A 22 25.70 2.98 -18.03
CA ALA A 22 24.72 2.29 -18.87
C ALA A 22 25.12 2.31 -20.35
N HIS A 23 25.53 3.48 -20.87
CA HIS A 23 25.65 3.71 -22.31
C HIS A 23 26.88 4.53 -22.74
N VAL A 24 27.65 5.10 -21.81
CA VAL A 24 28.83 5.91 -22.11
C VAL A 24 30.12 5.10 -21.94
N VAL A 25 30.84 4.93 -23.05
CA VAL A 25 32.16 4.28 -23.08
C VAL A 25 33.21 5.19 -22.42
N ASP A 26 34.14 4.60 -21.67
CA ASP A 26 35.25 5.28 -20.99
C ASP A 26 34.85 6.38 -19.98
N HIS A 27 33.61 6.34 -19.48
CA HIS A 27 33.07 7.30 -18.50
C HIS A 27 33.91 7.48 -17.21
N ARG A 28 34.79 6.53 -16.87
CA ARG A 28 35.61 6.63 -15.65
C ARG A 28 36.71 7.71 -15.74
N GLN A 29 37.11 8.10 -16.95
CA GLN A 29 38.21 9.05 -17.19
C GLN A 29 37.73 10.48 -17.49
N LEU A 30 36.42 10.68 -17.66
CA LEU A 30 35.83 11.96 -18.04
C LEU A 30 35.62 12.87 -16.81
N SER A 31 35.76 14.18 -17.03
CA SER A 31 35.36 15.23 -16.08
C SER A 31 33.82 15.35 -15.99
N ASN A 32 33.31 16.09 -15.00
CA ASN A 32 31.86 16.21 -14.77
C ASN A 32 31.12 16.81 -15.99
N ASP A 33 31.67 17.86 -16.59
CA ASP A 33 31.06 18.53 -17.74
C ASP A 33 31.12 17.64 -18.99
N GLU A 34 32.22 16.90 -19.17
CA GLU A 34 32.36 15.90 -20.23
C GLU A 34 31.37 14.74 -20.05
N LEU A 35 31.12 14.30 -18.81
CA LEU A 35 30.13 13.28 -18.49
C LEU A 35 28.71 13.74 -18.83
N LYS A 36 28.34 14.96 -18.41
CA LYS A 36 27.03 15.55 -18.75
C LYS A 36 26.85 15.67 -20.26
N ALA A 37 27.87 16.15 -20.97
CA ALA A 37 27.86 16.24 -22.42
C ALA A 37 27.75 14.85 -23.09
N ALA A 38 28.47 13.85 -22.57
CA ALA A 38 28.45 12.48 -23.09
C ALA A 38 27.09 11.80 -22.87
N ILE A 39 26.48 11.93 -21.69
CA ILE A 39 25.12 11.42 -21.41
C ILE A 39 24.11 12.09 -22.34
N THR A 40 24.19 13.43 -22.48
CA THR A 40 23.29 14.18 -23.37
C THR A 40 23.44 13.74 -24.83
N LYS A 41 24.67 13.49 -25.28
CA LYS A 41 24.95 12.94 -26.63
C LYS A 41 24.42 11.50 -26.78
N ALA A 42 24.46 10.71 -25.73
CA ALA A 42 23.95 9.34 -25.68
C ALA A 42 22.43 9.25 -25.41
N LYS A 43 21.72 10.39 -25.24
CA LYS A 43 20.26 10.44 -25.05
C LYS A 43 19.45 9.50 -25.96
N PRO A 44 19.74 9.38 -27.28
CA PRO A 44 18.99 8.46 -28.14
C PRO A 44 19.05 7.00 -27.68
N GLN A 45 20.14 6.58 -27.00
CA GLN A 45 20.30 5.23 -26.48
C GLN A 45 19.48 5.02 -25.19
N TYR A 46 19.49 6.00 -24.28
CA TYR A 46 18.64 5.99 -23.08
C TYR A 46 17.14 6.01 -23.40
N LEU A 47 16.76 6.63 -24.52
CA LEU A 47 15.37 6.73 -24.97
C LEU A 47 15.01 5.71 -26.07
N HIS A 48 15.91 4.79 -26.41
CA HIS A 48 15.62 3.79 -27.43
C HIS A 48 14.68 2.73 -26.85
N GLN A 49 13.50 2.55 -27.45
CA GLN A 49 12.42 1.70 -26.93
C GLN A 49 12.88 0.27 -26.62
N GLU A 50 13.69 -0.36 -27.50
CA GLU A 50 14.20 -1.72 -27.27
C GLU A 50 15.21 -1.78 -26.12
N THR A 51 16.04 -0.75 -25.95
CA THR A 51 17.02 -0.66 -24.87
C THR A 51 16.31 -0.51 -23.53
N VAL A 52 15.34 0.39 -23.47
CA VAL A 52 14.48 0.60 -22.29
C VAL A 52 13.72 -0.68 -21.96
N HIS A 53 13.12 -1.34 -22.97
CA HIS A 53 12.45 -2.62 -22.79
C HIS A 53 13.39 -3.69 -22.21
N ASN A 54 14.59 -3.84 -22.74
CA ASN A 54 15.56 -4.82 -22.24
C ASN A 54 16.02 -4.51 -20.81
N ASN A 55 16.22 -3.24 -20.48
CA ASN A 55 16.58 -2.83 -19.13
C ASN A 55 15.41 -3.04 -18.14
N LEU A 56 14.18 -2.74 -18.54
CA LEU A 56 12.99 -3.05 -17.74
C LEU A 56 12.81 -4.56 -17.54
N GLU A 57 12.94 -5.37 -18.60
CA GLU A 57 12.88 -6.83 -18.49
C GLU A 57 13.95 -7.38 -17.54
N ALA A 58 15.16 -6.82 -17.60
CA ALA A 58 16.25 -7.21 -16.72
C ALA A 58 15.93 -6.88 -15.26
N ALA A 59 15.52 -5.65 -14.96
CA ALA A 59 15.23 -5.19 -13.60
C ALA A 59 14.01 -5.88 -12.98
N LEU A 60 12.96 -6.11 -13.76
CA LEU A 60 11.67 -6.60 -13.25
C LEU A 60 11.55 -8.12 -13.24
N TYR A 61 12.26 -8.84 -14.11
CA TYR A 61 12.02 -10.27 -14.33
C TYR A 61 13.28 -11.14 -14.33
N LYS A 62 14.40 -10.66 -14.90
CA LYS A 62 15.61 -11.48 -15.07
C LYS A 62 16.59 -11.41 -13.92
N GLU A 63 16.52 -10.38 -13.08
CA GLU A 63 17.37 -10.25 -11.90
C GLU A 63 17.17 -11.46 -10.96
N PRO A 64 18.24 -12.22 -10.64
CA PRO A 64 18.11 -13.42 -9.80
C PRO A 64 17.60 -13.14 -8.39
N ARG A 65 17.88 -11.94 -7.85
CA ARG A 65 17.42 -11.54 -6.52
C ARG A 65 15.95 -11.10 -6.57
N ASN A 66 15.09 -11.81 -5.84
CA ASN A 66 13.67 -11.49 -5.78
C ASN A 66 13.43 -10.06 -5.24
N ASP A 67 14.12 -9.68 -4.17
CA ASP A 67 14.03 -8.35 -3.54
C ASP A 67 14.28 -7.22 -4.54
N PHE A 68 15.28 -7.38 -5.41
CA PHE A 68 15.60 -6.39 -6.43
C PHE A 68 14.46 -6.25 -7.44
N ARG A 69 13.83 -7.34 -7.86
CA ARG A 69 12.68 -7.29 -8.78
C ARG A 69 11.48 -6.61 -8.13
N VAL A 70 11.16 -6.98 -6.89
CA VAL A 70 10.02 -6.43 -6.13
C VAL A 70 10.19 -4.93 -5.94
N VAL A 71 11.33 -4.51 -5.39
CA VAL A 71 11.61 -3.09 -5.10
C VAL A 71 11.80 -2.28 -6.38
N SER A 72 12.44 -2.84 -7.43
CA SER A 72 12.57 -2.15 -8.72
C SER A 72 11.21 -1.79 -9.29
N ARG A 73 10.26 -2.71 -9.17
CA ARG A 73 8.88 -2.49 -9.58
C ARG A 73 8.19 -1.42 -8.74
N LEU A 74 8.33 -1.49 -7.41
CA LEU A 74 7.72 -0.51 -6.49
C LEU A 74 8.23 0.91 -6.78
N ILE A 75 9.55 1.08 -6.90
CA ILE A 75 10.16 2.39 -7.18
C ILE A 75 9.68 2.95 -8.52
N LEU A 76 9.84 2.18 -9.61
CA LEU A 76 9.55 2.68 -10.95
C LEU A 76 8.06 2.84 -11.18
N ILE A 77 7.28 1.79 -10.95
CA ILE A 77 5.88 1.72 -11.39
C ILE A 77 4.95 2.30 -10.33
N ASP A 78 5.04 1.80 -9.10
CA ASP A 78 4.04 2.08 -8.08
C ASP A 78 4.25 3.46 -7.43
N VAL A 79 5.50 3.92 -7.31
CA VAL A 79 5.85 5.24 -6.77
C VAL A 79 6.01 6.29 -7.88
N LEU A 80 7.07 6.20 -8.71
CA LEU A 80 7.49 7.30 -9.60
C LEU A 80 6.51 7.54 -10.75
N LEU A 81 6.07 6.50 -11.47
CA LEU A 81 5.11 6.67 -12.57
C LEU A 81 3.73 7.13 -12.11
N ASN A 82 3.43 6.96 -10.83
CA ASN A 82 2.23 7.48 -10.16
C ASN A 82 2.44 8.86 -9.51
N GLN A 83 3.65 9.42 -9.49
CA GLN A 83 3.87 10.79 -9.03
C GLN A 83 3.61 11.82 -10.13
N TYR A 84 3.10 12.98 -9.72
CA TYR A 84 3.11 14.14 -10.60
C TYR A 84 4.55 14.57 -10.88
N GLY A 85 4.92 14.71 -12.16
CA GLY A 85 6.27 15.10 -12.56
C GLY A 85 7.32 13.98 -12.55
N PHE A 86 6.94 12.75 -12.13
CA PHE A 86 7.81 11.58 -12.01
C PHE A 86 8.99 11.76 -11.06
N GLU A 87 8.80 12.58 -10.03
CA GLU A 87 9.85 12.93 -9.06
C GLU A 87 9.35 12.80 -7.62
N ILE A 88 10.27 12.48 -6.71
CA ILE A 88 10.02 12.44 -5.28
C ILE A 88 11.34 12.67 -4.51
N PRO A 89 11.32 13.36 -3.36
CA PRO A 89 12.51 13.43 -2.50
C PRO A 89 13.02 12.04 -2.11
N SER A 90 14.33 11.84 -2.12
CA SER A 90 14.94 10.52 -1.83
C SER A 90 14.61 9.99 -0.43
N SER A 91 14.44 10.88 0.56
CA SER A 91 13.97 10.51 1.91
C SER A 91 12.57 9.91 1.87
N GLN A 92 11.67 10.54 1.12
CA GLN A 92 10.28 10.10 0.98
C GLN A 92 10.13 8.85 0.08
N MET A 93 11.08 8.58 -0.83
CA MET A 93 11.06 7.37 -1.66
C MET A 93 11.02 6.11 -0.81
N GLU A 94 11.91 6.02 0.17
CA GLU A 94 12.04 4.86 1.05
C GLU A 94 10.78 4.66 1.89
N GLU A 95 10.27 5.74 2.47
CA GLU A 95 9.02 5.75 3.24
C GLU A 95 7.82 5.29 2.40
N ARG A 96 7.70 5.76 1.15
CA ARG A 96 6.60 5.37 0.27
C ARG A 96 6.68 3.91 -0.18
N VAL A 97 7.87 3.40 -0.47
CA VAL A 97 8.04 1.99 -0.81
C VAL A 97 7.59 1.12 0.36
N ILE A 98 8.05 1.41 1.58
CA ILE A 98 7.67 0.69 2.80
C ILE A 98 6.16 0.81 3.05
N ALA A 99 5.58 2.00 2.88
CA ALA A 99 4.14 2.21 3.06
C ALA A 99 3.28 1.39 2.07
N ILE A 100 3.73 1.28 0.80
CA ILE A 100 3.04 0.45 -0.20
C ILE A 100 3.14 -1.03 0.16
N GLU A 101 4.34 -1.50 0.54
CA GLU A 101 4.55 -2.88 0.98
C GLU A 101 3.63 -3.24 2.15
N GLN A 102 3.63 -2.39 3.18
CA GLN A 102 2.77 -2.55 4.35
C GLN A 102 1.28 -2.53 3.96
N SER A 103 0.88 -1.63 3.05
CA SER A 103 -0.51 -1.58 2.59
C SER A 103 -0.92 -2.86 1.86
N ILE A 104 -0.03 -3.50 1.11
CA ILE A 104 -0.32 -4.76 0.41
C ILE A 104 -0.43 -5.91 1.42
N VAL A 105 0.50 -5.99 2.38
CA VAL A 105 0.45 -6.99 3.46
C VAL A 105 -0.85 -6.86 4.23
N ASN A 106 -1.24 -5.63 4.60
CA ASN A 106 -2.49 -5.38 5.31
C ASN A 106 -3.71 -5.82 4.49
N ARG A 107 -3.80 -5.41 3.23
CA ARG A 107 -4.89 -5.83 2.34
C ARG A 107 -4.96 -7.35 2.17
N SER A 108 -3.82 -8.04 2.13
CA SER A 108 -3.78 -9.51 2.00
C SER A 108 -4.36 -10.23 3.22
N ASN A 109 -4.31 -9.59 4.39
CA ASN A 109 -4.91 -10.10 5.62
C ASN A 109 -6.42 -9.81 5.68
N GLU A 110 -6.88 -8.72 5.06
CA GLU A 110 -8.30 -8.32 5.07
C GLU A 110 -9.14 -9.04 4.01
N ILE A 111 -8.56 -9.32 2.84
CA ILE A 111 -9.26 -9.83 1.66
C ILE A 111 -9.11 -11.33 1.59
N ASP A 112 -10.17 -12.11 1.39
CA ASP A 112 -10.05 -13.54 1.09
C ASP A 112 -9.82 -13.83 -0.41
N LEU A 113 -9.30 -15.02 -0.74
CA LEU A 113 -9.20 -15.47 -2.14
C LEU A 113 -10.56 -15.44 -2.86
N VAL A 114 -11.64 -15.67 -2.12
CA VAL A 114 -13.01 -15.60 -2.63
C VAL A 114 -13.37 -14.17 -3.03
N ASP A 115 -12.91 -13.17 -2.29
CA ASP A 115 -13.16 -11.75 -2.58
C ASP A 115 -12.41 -11.29 -3.83
N LEU A 116 -11.17 -11.79 -4.03
CA LEU A 116 -10.42 -11.63 -5.28
C LEU A 116 -11.16 -12.27 -6.47
N GLY A 117 -11.74 -13.46 -6.27
CA GLY A 117 -12.51 -14.20 -7.26
C GLY A 117 -13.97 -13.75 -7.45
N CYS A 118 -14.27 -12.46 -7.28
CA CYS A 118 -15.63 -11.91 -7.40
C CYS A 118 -16.66 -12.51 -6.43
N THR A 119 -16.27 -12.91 -5.21
CA THR A 119 -17.17 -13.43 -4.15
C THR A 119 -18.04 -14.64 -4.54
N ASN A 120 -17.73 -15.31 -5.65
CA ASN A 120 -18.47 -16.46 -6.16
C ASN A 120 -17.51 -17.60 -6.50
N ARG A 121 -17.51 -18.66 -5.68
CA ARG A 121 -16.65 -19.84 -5.86
C ARG A 121 -16.94 -20.63 -7.15
N GLU A 122 -18.12 -20.45 -7.74
CA GLU A 122 -18.48 -21.12 -9.00
C GLU A 122 -17.99 -20.35 -10.24
N SER A 123 -17.59 -19.08 -10.07
CA SER A 123 -17.12 -18.21 -11.15
C SER A 123 -15.91 -18.78 -11.87
N ALA A 124 -15.79 -18.48 -13.17
CA ALA A 124 -14.60 -18.82 -13.93
C ALA A 124 -13.39 -18.02 -13.43
N HIS A 125 -13.60 -16.77 -13.01
CA HIS A 125 -12.54 -15.94 -12.45
C HIS A 125 -11.99 -16.49 -11.12
N TYR A 126 -12.84 -16.91 -10.19
CA TYR A 126 -12.37 -17.56 -8.95
C TYR A 126 -11.54 -18.81 -9.25
N LYS A 127 -11.97 -19.67 -10.17
CA LYS A 127 -11.21 -20.86 -10.57
C LYS A 127 -9.85 -20.51 -11.18
N ASN A 128 -9.77 -19.40 -11.93
CA ASN A 128 -8.51 -18.90 -12.45
C ASN A 128 -7.58 -18.40 -11.33
N VAL A 129 -8.11 -17.64 -10.37
CA VAL A 129 -7.37 -17.15 -9.20
C VAL A 129 -6.90 -18.32 -8.33
N GLU A 130 -7.74 -19.31 -8.09
CA GLU A 130 -7.43 -20.54 -7.32
C GLU A 130 -6.36 -21.39 -8.02
N LEU A 131 -6.47 -21.58 -9.34
CA LEU A 131 -5.43 -22.24 -10.12
C LEU A 131 -4.10 -21.47 -10.03
N TYR A 132 -4.14 -20.15 -10.11
CA TYR A 132 -2.95 -19.32 -10.00
C TYR A 132 -2.30 -19.41 -8.61
N ASP A 133 -3.10 -19.36 -7.54
CA ASP A 133 -2.66 -19.55 -6.16
C ASP A 133 -1.95 -20.91 -5.99
N PHE A 134 -2.52 -21.98 -6.53
CA PHE A 134 -1.89 -23.30 -6.51
C PHE A 134 -0.53 -23.31 -7.22
N VAL A 135 -0.45 -22.76 -8.44
CA VAL A 135 0.81 -22.71 -9.19
C VAL A 135 1.85 -21.82 -8.48
N LEU A 136 1.42 -20.72 -7.87
CA LEU A 136 2.29 -19.82 -7.13
C LEU A 136 2.84 -20.48 -5.87
N LYS A 137 2.03 -21.24 -5.13
CA LYS A 137 2.48 -22.07 -4.00
C LYS A 137 3.59 -23.03 -4.44
N VAL A 138 3.37 -23.78 -5.52
CA VAL A 138 4.36 -24.72 -6.06
C VAL A 138 5.66 -24.00 -6.48
N ALA A 139 5.56 -22.80 -7.04
CA ALA A 139 6.74 -22.01 -7.41
C ALA A 139 7.57 -21.55 -6.18
N TRP A 140 6.95 -21.39 -5.02
CA TRP A 140 7.63 -21.01 -3.78
C TRP A 140 8.11 -22.20 -2.94
N GLU A 141 7.58 -23.41 -3.16
CA GLU A 141 7.98 -24.63 -2.43
C GLU A 141 9.48 -24.94 -2.57
N ASN A 142 10.12 -24.51 -3.66
CA ASN A 142 11.54 -24.72 -3.88
C ASN A 142 12.36 -23.52 -3.37
N GLU A 143 13.10 -23.71 -2.27
CA GLU A 143 14.08 -22.75 -1.72
C GLU A 143 13.52 -21.38 -1.29
N ASN A 144 12.20 -21.21 -1.16
CA ASN A 144 11.56 -19.91 -0.87
C ASN A 144 12.09 -18.79 -1.79
N THR A 145 12.29 -19.11 -3.07
CA THR A 145 12.71 -18.14 -4.08
C THR A 145 12.12 -18.51 -5.43
N LYS A 146 12.06 -17.54 -6.35
CA LYS A 146 11.57 -17.74 -7.71
C LYS A 146 12.69 -17.46 -8.70
N SER A 147 13.07 -18.46 -9.48
CA SER A 147 14.01 -18.30 -10.59
C SER A 147 13.47 -17.35 -11.67
N PRO A 148 14.33 -16.77 -12.52
CA PRO A 148 13.88 -15.95 -13.65
C PRO A 148 12.91 -16.67 -14.60
N ASP A 149 13.09 -17.98 -14.80
CA ASP A 149 12.24 -18.77 -15.68
C ASP A 149 10.84 -19.00 -15.07
N GLU A 150 10.76 -19.25 -13.76
CA GLU A 150 9.49 -19.36 -13.04
C GLU A 150 8.74 -18.03 -13.04
N VAL A 151 9.42 -16.91 -12.84
CA VAL A 151 8.79 -15.58 -12.92
C VAL A 151 8.26 -15.31 -14.32
N ASN A 152 8.99 -15.69 -15.37
CA ASN A 152 8.51 -15.56 -16.74
C ASN A 152 7.30 -16.47 -17.02
N LEU A 153 7.28 -17.68 -16.48
CA LEU A 153 6.13 -18.60 -16.56
C LEU A 153 4.91 -18.01 -15.85
N LEU A 154 5.07 -17.56 -14.60
CA LEU A 154 4.02 -16.94 -13.79
C LEU A 154 3.46 -15.68 -14.47
N ARG A 155 4.31 -14.86 -15.09
CA ARG A 155 3.89 -13.69 -15.88
C ARG A 155 2.98 -14.08 -17.05
N LYS A 156 3.38 -15.09 -17.83
CA LYS A 156 2.58 -15.59 -18.97
C LYS A 156 1.27 -16.22 -18.51
N LEU A 157 1.32 -17.01 -17.44
CA LEU A 157 0.14 -17.64 -16.86
C LEU A 157 -0.86 -16.60 -16.35
N ARG A 158 -0.36 -15.60 -15.61
CA ARG A 158 -1.14 -14.47 -15.12
C ARG A 158 -1.89 -13.76 -16.25
N GLY A 159 -1.19 -13.44 -17.34
CA GLY A 159 -1.79 -12.82 -18.51
C GLY A 159 -2.88 -13.67 -19.17
N ARG A 160 -2.77 -15.01 -19.12
CA ARG A 160 -3.79 -15.92 -19.65
C ARG A 160 -4.99 -16.09 -18.72
N LEU A 161 -4.78 -16.01 -17.41
CA LEU A 161 -5.81 -16.16 -16.39
C LEU A 161 -6.54 -14.85 -16.05
N ASN A 162 -6.09 -13.73 -16.63
CA ASN A 162 -6.55 -12.37 -16.33
C ASN A 162 -6.42 -12.01 -14.83
N VAL A 163 -5.35 -12.50 -14.21
CA VAL A 163 -4.99 -12.14 -12.82
C VAL A 163 -4.15 -10.85 -12.90
N THR A 164 -4.41 -9.85 -12.07
CA THR A 164 -3.62 -8.61 -12.12
C THR A 164 -2.29 -8.76 -11.38
N GLU A 165 -1.38 -7.81 -11.54
CA GLU A 165 -0.20 -7.78 -10.66
C GLU A 165 -0.58 -7.54 -9.20
N SER A 166 -1.60 -6.71 -8.97
CA SER A 166 -2.12 -6.45 -7.62
C SER A 166 -2.60 -7.74 -6.97
N ASP A 167 -3.37 -8.55 -7.71
CA ASP A 167 -3.81 -9.88 -7.27
C ASP A 167 -2.61 -10.80 -6.99
N HIS A 168 -1.63 -10.84 -7.90
CA HIS A 168 -0.41 -11.63 -7.70
C HIS A 168 0.28 -11.29 -6.37
N ARG A 169 0.49 -10.00 -6.08
CA ARG A 169 1.14 -9.57 -4.83
C ARG A 169 0.29 -9.85 -3.60
N LEU A 170 -1.02 -9.69 -3.68
CA LEU A 170 -1.93 -10.03 -2.58
C LEU A 170 -1.90 -11.53 -2.28
N ILE A 171 -1.87 -12.38 -3.31
CA ILE A 171 -1.72 -13.83 -3.16
C ILE A 171 -0.34 -14.15 -2.58
N GLU A 172 0.75 -13.57 -3.09
CA GLU A 172 2.10 -13.79 -2.53
C GLU A 172 2.19 -13.36 -1.05
N ALA A 173 1.58 -12.24 -0.68
CA ALA A 173 1.53 -11.77 0.70
C ALA A 173 0.67 -12.69 1.59
N LYS A 174 -0.43 -13.25 1.07
CA LYS A 174 -1.18 -14.30 1.77
C LYS A 174 -0.35 -15.55 2.03
N LEU A 175 0.54 -15.93 1.09
CA LEU A 175 1.46 -17.05 1.26
C LEU A 175 2.62 -16.76 2.22
N GLY A 176 2.73 -15.54 2.75
CA GLY A 176 3.84 -15.15 3.61
C GLY A 176 5.13 -14.84 2.84
N ASN A 177 5.06 -14.62 1.53
CA ASN A 177 6.24 -14.50 0.66
C ASN A 177 6.42 -13.11 0.02
N TYR A 178 5.67 -12.10 0.49
CA TYR A 178 5.77 -10.73 -0.03
C TYR A 178 5.77 -9.68 1.09
N PRO A 179 6.65 -8.66 1.03
CA PRO A 179 7.61 -8.41 -0.05
C PRO A 179 8.88 -9.28 0.05
N LYS A 180 9.16 -9.81 1.24
CA LYS A 180 10.15 -10.86 1.54
C LYS A 180 9.47 -12.05 2.26
N PRO A 181 10.16 -13.19 2.45
CA PRO A 181 9.66 -14.28 3.27
C PRO A 181 9.22 -13.80 4.66
N SER A 182 8.18 -14.42 5.20
CA SER A 182 7.47 -14.02 6.43
C SER A 182 6.79 -12.64 6.38
N ASN A 183 6.55 -12.10 5.18
CA ASN A 183 6.02 -10.75 4.95
C ASN A 183 6.85 -9.63 5.62
N GLU A 184 8.16 -9.84 5.74
CA GLU A 184 9.06 -8.80 6.24
C GLU A 184 9.23 -7.68 5.23
N LEU A 185 9.13 -6.42 5.68
CA LEU A 185 9.33 -5.25 4.83
C LEU A 185 10.81 -5.07 4.46
N HIS A 186 11.06 -4.39 3.34
CA HIS A 186 12.43 -4.01 3.00
C HIS A 186 12.93 -2.88 3.91
N SER A 187 14.20 -2.98 4.29
CA SER A 187 14.92 -1.93 4.99
C SER A 187 15.28 -0.78 4.05
N ARG A 188 15.46 0.42 4.62
CA ARG A 188 15.95 1.60 3.90
C ARG A 188 17.26 1.34 3.14
N THR A 189 18.16 0.55 3.73
CA THR A 189 19.42 0.13 3.10
C THR A 189 19.22 -0.73 1.86
N GLU A 190 18.32 -1.73 1.93
CA GLU A 190 17.99 -2.59 0.79
C GLU A 190 17.35 -1.77 -0.35
N ILE A 191 16.41 -0.89 -0.01
CA ILE A 191 15.75 -0.01 -0.99
C ILE A 191 16.77 0.89 -1.69
N HIS A 192 17.69 1.47 -0.93
CA HIS A 192 18.75 2.30 -1.48
C HIS A 192 19.70 1.49 -2.37
N GLU A 193 20.05 0.24 -2.07
CA GLU A 193 20.83 -0.60 -2.98
C GLU A 193 20.15 -0.79 -4.35
N VAL A 194 18.85 -1.07 -4.36
CA VAL A 194 18.06 -1.19 -5.59
C VAL A 194 17.99 0.14 -6.34
N ARG A 195 17.89 1.25 -5.62
CA ARG A 195 17.95 2.59 -6.20
C ARG A 195 19.24 2.81 -7.00
N ARG A 196 20.38 2.40 -6.44
CA ARG A 196 21.68 2.45 -7.14
C ARG A 196 21.69 1.52 -8.36
N TYR A 197 21.15 0.31 -8.23
CA TYR A 197 21.04 -0.62 -9.35
C TYR A 197 20.27 -0.01 -10.53
N LEU A 198 19.08 0.56 -10.29
CA LEU A 198 18.26 1.23 -11.31
C LEU A 198 18.95 2.42 -11.97
N GLN A 199 19.71 3.20 -11.20
CA GLN A 199 20.53 4.29 -11.75
C GLN A 199 21.63 3.75 -12.68
N GLY A 200 22.25 2.62 -12.34
CA GLY A 200 23.25 1.96 -13.18
C GLY A 200 22.70 1.44 -14.51
N MET A 201 21.39 1.16 -14.56
CA MET A 201 20.67 0.77 -15.78
C MET A 201 20.15 1.96 -16.57
N GLY A 202 20.33 3.19 -16.08
CA GLY A 202 19.81 4.41 -16.72
C GLY A 202 18.28 4.54 -16.66
N LEU A 203 17.61 3.82 -15.74
CA LEU A 203 16.15 3.87 -15.56
C LEU A 203 15.71 4.90 -14.51
N LEU A 204 16.63 5.31 -13.63
CA LEU A 204 16.40 6.24 -12.54
C LEU A 204 17.52 7.27 -12.47
N PHE A 205 17.18 8.52 -12.15
CA PHE A 205 18.13 9.61 -11.99
C PHE A 205 17.97 10.23 -10.60
N ALA A 206 19.07 10.75 -10.06
CA ALA A 206 19.06 11.56 -8.85
C ALA A 206 19.54 12.95 -9.21
N ILE A 207 18.76 13.97 -8.83
CA ILE A 207 19.07 15.38 -9.06
C ILE A 207 18.99 16.14 -7.75
N ARG A 208 19.51 17.37 -7.73
CA ARG A 208 19.24 18.33 -6.65
C ARG A 208 18.67 19.58 -7.28
N HIS A 209 17.51 20.03 -6.80
CA HIS A 209 16.96 21.33 -7.20
C HIS A 209 17.79 22.44 -6.57
N ASP A 210 17.93 23.57 -7.25
CA ASP A 210 18.80 24.67 -6.82
C ASP A 210 18.43 25.24 -5.43
N ASP A 211 17.18 25.03 -4.99
CA ASP A 211 16.62 25.55 -3.72
C ASP A 211 16.51 24.50 -2.59
N ASP A 212 16.73 23.21 -2.86
CA ASP A 212 16.51 22.13 -1.89
C ASP A 212 17.80 21.50 -1.35
N GLN A 213 17.80 21.14 -0.07
CA GLN A 213 18.91 20.41 0.55
C GLN A 213 18.89 18.90 0.24
N ASP A 214 17.73 18.35 -0.12
CA ASP A 214 17.58 16.91 -0.34
C ASP A 214 17.76 16.53 -1.81
N ASP A 215 18.28 15.33 -2.05
CA ASP A 215 18.30 14.76 -3.39
C ASP A 215 16.89 14.33 -3.78
N VAL A 216 16.57 14.46 -5.06
CA VAL A 216 15.29 14.08 -5.65
C VAL A 216 15.51 12.96 -6.65
N ASP A 217 14.80 11.85 -6.47
CA ASP A 217 14.77 10.75 -7.42
C ASP A 217 13.74 11.06 -8.51
N ILE A 218 14.16 10.95 -9.78
CA ILE A 218 13.35 11.34 -10.93
C ILE A 218 13.51 10.39 -12.11
N ILE A 219 12.41 10.17 -12.85
CA ILE A 219 12.45 9.61 -14.21
C ILE A 219 12.22 10.77 -15.19
N PRO A 220 13.15 11.05 -16.13
CA PRO A 220 12.92 12.03 -17.18
C PRO A 220 11.60 11.79 -17.92
N ALA A 221 10.86 12.86 -18.22
CA ALA A 221 9.51 12.73 -18.77
C ALA A 221 9.47 11.93 -20.09
N GLU A 222 10.46 12.10 -20.96
CA GLU A 222 10.57 11.32 -22.20
C GLU A 222 10.77 9.83 -21.93
N LEU A 223 11.62 9.49 -20.94
CA LEU A 223 11.85 8.11 -20.52
C LEU A 223 10.61 7.52 -19.85
N ALA A 224 9.95 8.27 -18.97
CA ALA A 224 8.72 7.86 -18.30
C ALA A 224 7.61 7.52 -19.30
N ASN A 225 7.47 8.31 -20.38
CA ASN A 225 6.51 8.04 -21.44
C ASN A 225 6.80 6.73 -22.17
N ILE A 226 8.08 6.44 -22.48
CA ILE A 226 8.49 5.17 -23.11
C ILE A 226 8.22 4.00 -22.18
N ILE A 227 8.56 4.12 -20.89
CA ILE A 227 8.30 3.07 -19.89
C ILE A 227 6.78 2.82 -19.79
N ARG A 228 5.97 3.88 -19.73
CA ARG A 228 4.50 3.79 -19.71
C ARG A 228 3.95 3.08 -20.94
N GLU A 229 4.46 3.41 -22.13
CA GLU A 229 4.06 2.76 -23.38
C GLU A 229 4.38 1.26 -23.36
N ILE A 230 5.59 0.88 -22.96
CA ILE A 230 6.03 -0.52 -22.84
C ILE A 230 5.13 -1.31 -21.86
N LEU A 231 4.79 -0.69 -20.72
CA LEU A 231 3.96 -1.31 -19.68
C LEU A 231 2.45 -1.21 -19.98
N GLY A 232 2.05 -0.42 -20.98
CA GLY A 232 0.65 -0.15 -21.29
C GLY A 232 -0.10 0.65 -20.21
N LEU A 233 0.60 1.56 -19.52
CA LEU A 233 0.06 2.45 -18.49
C LEU A 233 -0.36 3.79 -19.11
N GLU A 234 -1.63 4.15 -18.97
CA GLU A 234 -2.19 5.35 -19.62
C GLU A 234 -2.36 6.55 -18.69
N LEU A 235 -2.64 6.32 -17.40
CA LEU A 235 -2.89 7.35 -16.39
C LEU A 235 -2.31 6.95 -15.03
N ARG A 236 -2.02 7.97 -14.21
CA ARG A 236 -1.81 7.79 -12.77
C ARG A 236 -3.09 7.31 -12.09
N ALA A 237 -2.95 6.53 -11.01
CA ALA A 237 -4.10 6.00 -10.25
C ALA A 237 -5.09 7.11 -9.82
N ASP A 238 -4.61 8.20 -9.25
CA ASP A 238 -5.47 9.29 -8.78
C ASP A 238 -6.15 10.05 -9.93
N SER A 239 -5.43 10.24 -11.04
CA SER A 239 -6.00 10.84 -12.26
C SER A 239 -7.07 9.93 -12.87
N TYR A 240 -6.90 8.61 -12.79
CA TYR A 240 -7.91 7.67 -13.28
C TYR A 240 -9.16 7.69 -12.39
N ARG A 241 -9.00 7.75 -11.05
CA ARG A 241 -10.13 7.98 -10.12
C ARG A 241 -10.88 9.26 -10.45
N ALA A 242 -10.18 10.38 -10.62
CA ALA A 242 -10.77 11.66 -11.00
C ALA A 242 -11.48 11.60 -12.37
N LEU A 243 -10.95 10.79 -13.31
CA LEU A 243 -11.60 10.56 -14.59
C LEU A 243 -12.92 9.79 -14.43
N MET A 244 -12.93 8.78 -13.56
CA MET A 244 -14.13 7.98 -13.26
C MET A 244 -15.23 8.79 -12.57
N ASP A 245 -14.95 9.97 -12.00
CA ASP A 245 -15.98 10.88 -11.48
C ASP A 245 -16.86 11.52 -12.55
N HIS A 246 -16.48 11.39 -13.83
CA HIS A 246 -17.30 11.86 -14.92
C HIS A 246 -18.65 11.12 -14.98
N LYS A 247 -19.77 11.84 -14.81
CA LYS A 247 -21.13 11.27 -14.67
C LYS A 247 -21.49 10.20 -15.71
N PRO A 248 -21.19 10.35 -17.02
CA PRO A 248 -21.42 9.30 -18.01
C PRO A 248 -20.72 7.97 -17.71
N LEU A 249 -19.52 7.99 -17.11
CA LEU A 249 -18.75 6.78 -16.78
C LEU A 249 -19.27 6.08 -15.52
N ARG A 250 -19.76 6.81 -14.50
CA ARG A 250 -20.38 6.21 -13.30
C ARG A 250 -21.77 5.60 -13.53
N ARG A 251 -22.30 5.63 -14.76
CA ARG A 251 -23.59 5.00 -15.04
C ARG A 251 -23.46 3.49 -14.92
N ARG A 252 -24.29 2.87 -14.07
CA ARG A 252 -24.29 1.41 -13.87
C ARG A 252 -24.30 0.62 -15.17
N THR A 253 -25.12 1.03 -16.15
CA THR A 253 -25.22 0.36 -17.46
C THR A 253 -23.89 0.37 -18.22
N HIS A 254 -23.17 1.49 -18.18
CA HIS A 254 -21.86 1.64 -18.82
C HIS A 254 -20.80 0.79 -18.12
N LEU A 255 -20.76 0.81 -16.78
CA LEU A 255 -19.82 0.01 -15.99
C LEU A 255 -20.00 -1.49 -16.23
N ILE A 256 -21.26 -1.96 -16.23
CA ILE A 256 -21.58 -3.37 -16.53
C ILE A 256 -21.09 -3.74 -17.93
N GLU A 257 -21.40 -2.93 -18.94
CA GLU A 257 -21.01 -3.17 -20.32
C GLU A 257 -19.47 -3.24 -20.49
N VAL A 258 -18.74 -2.32 -19.85
CA VAL A 258 -17.27 -2.29 -19.87
C VAL A 258 -16.66 -3.53 -19.20
N LEU A 259 -17.20 -3.96 -18.07
CA LEU A 259 -16.72 -5.13 -17.32
C LEU A 259 -17.02 -6.44 -18.07
N GLU A 260 -18.25 -6.63 -18.58
CA GLU A 260 -18.62 -7.82 -19.37
C GLU A 260 -17.73 -7.97 -20.61
N ARG A 261 -17.42 -6.86 -21.30
CA ARG A 261 -16.55 -6.85 -22.49
C ARG A 261 -15.08 -7.05 -22.18
N SER A 262 -14.69 -6.83 -20.93
CA SER A 262 -13.34 -7.11 -20.44
C SER A 262 -13.23 -8.50 -19.84
N GLU A 263 -14.27 -9.33 -19.99
CA GLU A 263 -14.36 -10.70 -19.44
C GLU A 263 -14.24 -10.72 -17.90
N ILE A 264 -14.69 -9.64 -17.25
CA ILE A 264 -14.73 -9.51 -15.79
C ILE A 264 -16.14 -9.81 -15.32
N GLU A 265 -16.27 -10.79 -14.43
CA GLU A 265 -17.57 -11.20 -13.91
C GLU A 265 -18.14 -10.17 -12.92
N ILE A 266 -19.46 -9.99 -12.99
CA ILE A 266 -20.22 -9.03 -12.18
C ILE A 266 -21.09 -9.80 -11.18
N VAL A 267 -21.10 -9.36 -9.93
CA VAL A 267 -21.86 -10.02 -8.87
C VAL A 267 -23.25 -9.42 -8.78
N ARG A 268 -24.25 -10.28 -8.57
CA ARG A 268 -25.63 -9.84 -8.31
C ARG A 268 -25.68 -9.12 -6.97
N GLY A 269 -25.73 -7.79 -7.01
CA GLY A 269 -25.79 -6.93 -5.82
C GLY A 269 -24.69 -5.86 -5.75
N ASP A 270 -23.70 -5.89 -6.65
CA ASP A 270 -22.62 -4.89 -6.68
C ASP A 270 -23.17 -3.47 -6.70
N THR A 271 -22.65 -2.57 -5.87
CA THR A 271 -23.00 -1.14 -5.89
C THR A 271 -22.31 -0.43 -7.06
N VAL A 272 -22.70 0.81 -7.38
CA VAL A 272 -21.98 1.58 -8.41
C VAL A 272 -20.52 1.77 -8.04
N ASP A 273 -20.23 2.02 -6.77
CA ASP A 273 -18.86 2.25 -6.30
C ASP A 273 -18.02 0.97 -6.39
N THR A 274 -18.59 -0.19 -6.04
CA THR A 274 -17.94 -1.50 -6.23
C THR A 274 -17.61 -1.75 -7.71
N LEU A 275 -18.51 -1.37 -8.62
CA LEU A 275 -18.26 -1.50 -10.07
C LEU A 275 -17.17 -0.53 -10.56
N VAL A 276 -17.10 0.67 -10.00
CA VAL A 276 -16.03 1.64 -10.31
C VAL A 276 -14.68 1.09 -9.87
N GLU A 277 -14.55 0.56 -8.65
CA GLU A 277 -13.29 -0.04 -8.17
C GLU A 277 -12.84 -1.21 -9.07
N ARG A 278 -13.77 -2.10 -9.48
CA ARG A 278 -13.45 -3.17 -10.45
C ARG A 278 -12.96 -2.61 -11.79
N VAL A 279 -13.54 -1.51 -12.28
CA VAL A 279 -13.08 -0.88 -13.54
C VAL A 279 -11.68 -0.28 -13.36
N LEU A 280 -11.40 0.34 -12.21
CA LEU A 280 -10.08 0.89 -11.90
C LEU A 280 -8.99 -0.20 -11.84
N ASP A 281 -9.31 -1.36 -11.27
CA ASP A 281 -8.35 -2.46 -11.07
C ASP A 281 -8.04 -3.26 -12.34
N TYR A 282 -9.06 -3.49 -13.19
CA TYR A 282 -8.95 -4.46 -14.29
C TYR A 282 -9.07 -3.86 -15.70
N VAL A 283 -9.52 -2.60 -15.83
CA VAL A 283 -9.80 -1.99 -17.14
C VAL A 283 -8.94 -0.75 -17.37
N ARG A 284 -8.30 -0.66 -18.54
CA ARG A 284 -7.52 0.52 -18.94
C ARG A 284 -8.44 1.75 -19.16
N PRO A 285 -7.96 2.97 -18.86
CA PRO A 285 -8.74 4.20 -19.05
C PRO A 285 -9.36 4.33 -20.45
N SER A 286 -8.60 4.05 -21.50
CA SER A 286 -9.07 4.08 -22.89
C SER A 286 -10.27 3.15 -23.10
N LYS A 287 -10.16 1.91 -22.64
CA LYS A 287 -11.24 0.91 -22.69
C LYS A 287 -12.43 1.28 -21.80
N ALA A 288 -12.19 1.92 -20.66
CA ALA A 288 -13.27 2.40 -19.80
C ALA A 288 -14.09 3.52 -20.44
N ILE A 289 -13.48 4.34 -21.31
CA ILE A 289 -14.16 5.43 -22.01
C ILE A 289 -14.89 4.93 -23.26
N THR A 290 -14.20 4.21 -24.14
CA THR A 290 -14.71 3.86 -25.48
C THR A 290 -15.08 2.40 -25.68
N SER A 291 -14.98 1.57 -24.63
CA SER A 291 -15.12 0.11 -24.73
C SER A 291 -14.16 -0.52 -25.76
N THR A 292 -14.29 -1.82 -26.02
CA THR A 292 -13.52 -2.57 -27.03
C THR A 292 -14.01 -2.35 -28.47
N SER A 293 -15.05 -1.54 -28.69
CA SER A 293 -15.60 -1.27 -30.02
C SER A 293 -16.31 0.10 -30.08
N PRO A 294 -16.18 0.88 -31.17
CA PRO A 294 -16.78 2.22 -31.31
C PRO A 294 -18.31 2.30 -31.20
N ARG A 295 -18.99 1.14 -31.19
CA ARG A 295 -20.45 1.05 -31.02
C ARG A 295 -20.89 0.99 -29.55
N TYR A 296 -19.96 0.73 -28.64
CA TYR A 296 -20.16 0.38 -27.25
C TYR A 296 -19.33 1.38 -26.41
N GLY A 297 -19.80 1.82 -25.24
CA GLY A 297 -19.18 2.93 -24.50
C GLY A 297 -19.55 4.34 -24.99
N LEU A 298 -18.72 5.35 -24.69
CA LEU A 298 -19.05 6.75 -25.04
C LEU A 298 -18.94 7.00 -26.55
N SER A 299 -19.99 7.59 -27.12
CA SER A 299 -20.04 7.93 -28.54
C SER A 299 -19.10 9.10 -28.88
N ASN A 300 -18.74 9.21 -30.15
CA ASN A 300 -17.89 10.30 -30.63
C ASN A 300 -18.48 11.70 -30.29
N ASP A 301 -19.81 11.84 -30.30
CA ASP A 301 -20.49 13.09 -29.92
C ASP A 301 -20.40 13.36 -28.41
N GLN A 302 -20.48 12.31 -27.58
CA GLN A 302 -20.27 12.43 -26.13
C GLN A 302 -18.83 12.83 -25.82
N LEU A 303 -17.84 12.27 -26.52
CA LEU A 303 -16.44 12.69 -26.40
C LEU A 303 -16.24 14.14 -26.85
N ALA A 304 -16.87 14.58 -27.94
CA ALA A 304 -16.82 15.98 -28.37
C ALA A 304 -17.40 16.92 -27.31
N GLN A 305 -18.52 16.54 -26.70
CA GLN A 305 -19.12 17.31 -25.62
C GLN A 305 -18.23 17.32 -24.37
N TRP A 306 -17.57 16.21 -24.05
CA TRP A 306 -16.64 16.14 -22.94
C TRP A 306 -15.40 17.02 -23.20
N CYS A 307 -14.76 16.94 -24.37
CA CYS A 307 -13.69 17.84 -24.76
C CYS A 307 -14.13 19.31 -24.63
N ARG A 308 -15.34 19.65 -25.09
CA ARG A 308 -15.90 21.01 -24.94
C ARG A 308 -16.01 21.43 -23.48
N ASN A 309 -16.46 20.54 -22.60
CA ASN A 309 -16.56 20.82 -21.15
C ASN A 309 -15.18 20.98 -20.49
N LEU A 310 -14.15 20.31 -21.01
CA LEU A 310 -12.75 20.43 -20.55
C LEU A 310 -12.00 21.61 -21.20
N ASN A 311 -12.66 22.40 -22.06
CA ASN A 311 -12.04 23.42 -22.92
C ASN A 311 -10.94 22.89 -23.87
N GLU A 312 -11.02 21.62 -24.24
CA GLU A 312 -10.13 20.97 -25.20
C GLU A 312 -10.70 21.02 -26.64
N PRO A 313 -9.84 20.99 -27.68
CA PRO A 313 -10.29 20.95 -29.07
C PRO A 313 -11.25 19.80 -29.37
N VAL A 314 -12.36 20.10 -30.05
CA VAL A 314 -13.41 19.11 -30.41
C VAL A 314 -13.22 18.49 -31.80
N SER A 315 -12.28 18.96 -32.61
CA SER A 315 -12.02 18.44 -33.96
C SER A 315 -11.21 17.15 -33.95
N GLY A 316 -11.35 16.31 -34.98
CA GLY A 316 -10.55 15.08 -35.15
C GLY A 316 -11.36 13.80 -34.99
N THR A 317 -10.64 12.68 -34.99
CA THR A 317 -11.18 11.33 -34.85
C THR A 317 -11.60 11.04 -33.39
N MET A 318 -12.26 9.90 -33.19
CA MET A 318 -12.62 9.42 -31.85
C MET A 318 -11.37 9.19 -30.99
N ASP A 319 -10.32 8.60 -31.58
CA ASP A 319 -9.05 8.35 -30.91
C ASP A 319 -8.32 9.65 -30.54
N ASP A 320 -8.35 10.67 -31.42
CA ASP A 320 -7.77 11.98 -31.11
C ASP A 320 -8.44 12.63 -29.89
N ARG A 321 -9.77 12.52 -29.79
CA ARG A 321 -10.54 13.06 -28.67
C ARG A 321 -10.26 12.29 -27.39
N LEU A 322 -10.19 10.97 -27.48
CA LEU A 322 -9.83 10.10 -26.35
C LEU A 322 -8.45 10.47 -25.78
N GLN A 323 -7.45 10.60 -26.64
CA GLN A 323 -6.10 10.96 -26.22
C GLN A 323 -6.02 12.34 -25.56
N ARG A 324 -6.83 13.32 -26.01
CA ARG A 324 -6.91 14.63 -25.35
C ARG A 324 -7.52 14.54 -23.95
N ILE A 325 -8.60 13.76 -23.78
CA ILE A 325 -9.21 13.56 -22.47
C ILE A 325 -8.21 12.91 -21.52
N ILE A 326 -7.56 11.82 -21.94
CA ILE A 326 -6.52 11.15 -21.13
C ILE A 326 -5.39 12.14 -20.78
N SER A 327 -4.86 12.86 -21.77
CA SER A 327 -3.79 13.85 -21.55
C SER A 327 -4.19 14.96 -20.59
N HIS A 328 -5.44 15.43 -20.65
CA HIS A 328 -5.97 16.44 -19.73
C HIS A 328 -5.95 15.94 -18.28
N TYR A 329 -6.48 14.73 -18.03
CA TYR A 329 -6.50 14.14 -16.69
C TYR A 329 -5.11 13.78 -16.16
N ASP A 330 -4.17 13.38 -17.03
CA ASP A 330 -2.77 13.15 -16.65
C ASP A 330 -2.04 14.44 -16.24
N GLN A 331 -2.54 15.62 -16.60
CA GLN A 331 -1.96 16.91 -16.17
C GLN A 331 -2.51 17.41 -14.84
N LEU A 332 -3.59 16.81 -14.32
CA LEU A 332 -4.19 17.24 -13.05
C LEU A 332 -3.24 16.98 -11.89
N ARG A 333 -2.97 18.04 -11.11
CA ARG A 333 -2.25 17.92 -9.85
C ARG A 333 -3.16 17.26 -8.80
N PRO A 334 -2.64 16.32 -7.98
CA PRO A 334 -3.40 15.75 -6.88
C PRO A 334 -3.91 16.85 -5.95
N ARG A 335 -5.17 16.76 -5.52
CA ARG A 335 -5.68 17.59 -4.43
C ARG A 335 -5.23 16.96 -3.12
N VAL A 336 -4.49 17.71 -2.31
CA VAL A 336 -4.21 17.32 -0.94
C VAL A 336 -5.42 17.76 -0.11
N GLU A 337 -6.41 16.89 0.03
CA GLU A 337 -7.49 17.10 0.98
C GLU A 337 -6.98 16.65 2.35
N GLN A 338 -6.81 17.61 3.27
CA GLN A 338 -6.60 17.29 4.69
C GLN A 338 -7.95 16.90 5.27
N GLU A 339 -8.22 15.61 5.30
CA GLU A 339 -9.36 15.06 6.04
C GLU A 339 -9.07 15.23 7.53
N ILE A 340 -9.96 15.94 8.25
CA ILE A 340 -9.84 16.12 9.70
C ILE A 340 -10.35 14.83 10.34
N ASP A 341 -9.45 14.02 10.91
CA ASP A 341 -9.83 12.78 11.58
C ASP A 341 -10.55 13.09 12.90
N GLU A 342 -11.87 12.86 12.93
CA GLU A 342 -12.71 13.05 14.11
C GLU A 342 -12.25 12.21 15.32
N ARG A 343 -11.58 11.07 15.09
CA ARG A 343 -11.08 10.18 16.14
C ARG A 343 -10.00 10.83 17.00
N ALA A 344 -9.29 11.83 16.47
CA ALA A 344 -8.31 12.60 17.23
C ALA A 344 -8.96 13.25 18.48
N SER A 345 -10.20 13.75 18.33
CA SER A 345 -10.93 14.34 19.46
C SER A 345 -11.29 13.30 20.53
N TRP A 346 -11.55 12.04 20.15
CA TRP A 346 -11.88 10.97 21.08
C TRP A 346 -10.64 10.46 21.81
N TYR A 347 -9.49 10.45 21.14
CA TYR A 347 -8.19 10.12 21.73
C TYR A 347 -7.80 11.06 22.88
N ASP A 348 -8.16 12.33 22.82
CA ASP A 348 -7.91 13.27 23.93
C ASP A 348 -8.59 12.81 25.23
N PHE A 349 -9.75 12.15 25.13
CA PHE A 349 -10.56 11.62 26.25
C PHE A 349 -10.45 10.10 26.41
N TYR A 350 -9.36 9.49 25.95
CA TYR A 350 -9.18 8.03 25.90
C TYR A 350 -9.38 7.32 27.24
N ALA A 351 -8.85 7.88 28.33
CA ALA A 351 -8.94 7.30 29.67
C ALA A 351 -10.36 7.42 30.26
N GLU A 352 -11.02 8.53 29.97
CA GLU A 352 -12.39 8.83 30.34
C GLU A 352 -13.37 7.88 29.63
N LEU A 353 -13.12 7.59 28.35
CA LEU A 353 -13.84 6.58 27.57
C LEU A 353 -13.66 5.17 28.16
N ALA A 354 -12.43 4.80 28.56
CA ALA A 354 -12.15 3.51 29.20
C ALA A 354 -12.86 3.35 30.56
N SER A 355 -12.90 4.42 31.36
CA SER A 355 -13.46 4.40 32.72
C SER A 355 -14.97 4.66 32.80
N ARG A 356 -15.62 4.96 31.67
CA ARG A 356 -17.02 5.43 31.59
C ARG A 356 -17.28 6.68 32.43
N SER A 357 -16.42 7.68 32.30
CA SER A 357 -16.57 8.96 33.00
C SER A 357 -17.68 9.82 32.36
N HIS A 358 -18.95 9.42 32.54
CA HIS A 358 -20.13 10.01 31.87
C HIS A 358 -20.23 11.53 32.02
N ASP A 359 -19.94 12.06 33.20
CA ASP A 359 -20.05 13.49 33.48
C ASP A 359 -19.08 14.31 32.63
N VAL A 360 -17.81 13.89 32.54
CA VAL A 360 -16.78 14.56 31.75
C VAL A 360 -17.08 14.46 30.26
N LEU A 361 -17.45 13.26 29.78
CA LEU A 361 -17.69 13.01 28.36
C LEU A 361 -18.91 13.77 27.83
N ARG A 362 -19.98 13.92 28.62
CA ARG A 362 -21.17 14.71 28.23
C ARG A 362 -20.91 16.21 28.29
N LEU A 363 -20.17 16.68 29.30
CA LEU A 363 -19.82 18.11 29.44
C LEU A 363 -18.98 18.61 28.26
N GLN A 364 -18.13 17.74 27.70
CA GLN A 364 -17.26 18.05 26.56
C GLN A 364 -17.90 17.68 25.20
N HIS A 365 -19.19 17.30 25.19
CA HIS A 365 -19.93 16.88 24.00
C HIS A 365 -19.28 15.72 23.22
N ILE A 366 -18.50 14.87 23.91
CA ILE A 366 -17.87 13.69 23.30
C ILE A 366 -18.89 12.58 23.13
N ILE A 367 -19.89 12.46 24.00
CA ILE A 367 -20.99 11.48 23.87
C ILE A 367 -22.35 12.14 24.03
N GLU A 368 -23.34 11.65 23.28
CA GLU A 368 -24.75 11.97 23.51
C GLU A 368 -25.47 10.82 24.22
N LYS A 369 -25.10 9.57 23.89
CA LYS A 369 -25.68 8.35 24.44
C LYS A 369 -24.61 7.43 25.02
N ASP A 370 -24.94 6.70 26.07
CA ASP A 370 -23.97 5.84 26.79
C ASP A 370 -23.47 4.66 25.93
N LEU A 371 -24.29 4.20 24.98
CA LEU A 371 -23.93 3.15 24.01
C LEU A 371 -22.78 3.57 23.09
N GLU A 372 -22.50 4.87 22.95
CA GLU A 372 -21.43 5.37 22.09
C GLU A 372 -20.04 5.23 22.73
N ILE A 373 -19.95 5.02 24.05
CA ILE A 373 -18.67 5.00 24.76
C ILE A 373 -17.80 3.84 24.27
N GLU A 374 -18.37 2.63 24.12
CA GLU A 374 -17.63 1.45 23.67
C GLU A 374 -17.10 1.67 22.26
N ALA A 375 -17.98 2.02 21.31
CA ALA A 375 -17.59 2.31 19.93
C ALA A 375 -16.56 3.46 19.83
N LYS A 376 -16.70 4.54 20.61
CA LYS A 376 -15.73 5.65 20.60
C LYS A 376 -14.40 5.27 21.23
N PHE A 377 -14.40 4.39 22.24
CA PHE A 377 -13.18 3.86 22.83
C PHE A 377 -12.42 2.97 21.85
N GLU A 378 -13.12 2.09 21.13
CA GLU A 378 -12.56 1.25 20.05
C GLU A 378 -11.92 2.13 18.96
N ASN A 379 -12.67 3.11 18.43
CA ASN A 379 -12.17 4.03 17.40
C ASN A 379 -10.99 4.90 17.89
N ALA A 380 -10.99 5.33 19.14
CA ALA A 380 -9.87 6.07 19.72
C ALA A 380 -8.62 5.19 19.88
N THR A 381 -8.81 3.88 20.12
CA THR A 381 -7.72 2.89 20.17
C THR A 381 -7.16 2.64 18.78
N GLU A 382 -8.05 2.53 17.78
CA GLU A 382 -7.66 2.43 16.38
C GLU A 382 -6.81 3.64 15.96
N TYR A 383 -7.23 4.86 16.32
CA TYR A 383 -6.46 6.09 16.11
C TYR A 383 -5.12 6.08 16.84
N LEU A 384 -5.07 5.61 18.08
CA LEU A 384 -3.82 5.50 18.84
C LEU A 384 -2.81 4.61 18.11
N PHE A 385 -3.23 3.43 17.64
CA PHE A 385 -2.33 2.57 16.87
C PHE A 385 -1.95 3.19 15.52
N ALA A 386 -2.90 3.76 14.79
CA ALA A 386 -2.70 4.40 13.49
C ALA A 386 -1.74 5.59 13.54
N GLU A 387 -2.06 6.58 14.35
CA GLU A 387 -1.44 7.92 14.28
C GLU A 387 -0.35 8.13 15.33
N LYS A 388 -0.33 7.35 16.42
CA LYS A 388 0.67 7.51 17.50
C LYS A 388 1.72 6.42 17.51
N LEU A 389 1.34 5.20 17.12
CA LEU A 389 2.26 4.05 17.08
C LEU A 389 2.66 3.64 15.65
N ASN A 390 2.18 4.35 14.63
CA ASN A 390 2.45 4.11 13.21
C ASN A 390 2.14 2.67 12.75
N HIS A 391 1.04 2.11 13.25
CA HIS A 391 0.51 0.81 12.84
C HIS A 391 -0.85 0.96 12.24
N ARG A 392 -1.13 0.31 11.11
CA ARG A 392 -2.46 0.37 10.50
C ARG A 392 -3.31 -0.83 10.95
N PRO A 393 -4.37 -0.60 11.76
CA PRO A 393 -5.32 -1.66 12.11
C PRO A 393 -5.99 -2.26 10.86
N LEU A 394 -6.26 -3.55 10.94
CA LEU A 394 -6.87 -4.35 9.88
C LEU A 394 -8.38 -4.41 10.07
N ARG A 395 -9.13 -4.29 8.97
CA ARG A 395 -10.58 -4.48 8.98
C ARG A 395 -10.93 -5.97 9.01
N GLN A 396 -11.90 -6.33 9.86
CA GLN A 396 -12.35 -7.72 9.97
C GLN A 396 -13.81 -7.87 9.51
N PRO A 397 -14.11 -8.86 8.65
CA PRO A 397 -15.49 -9.12 8.23
C PRO A 397 -16.29 -9.80 9.35
N GLY A 398 -17.51 -9.35 9.60
CA GLY A 398 -18.42 -9.94 10.59
C GLY A 398 -18.53 -9.14 11.90
N SER A 399 -19.28 -9.68 12.86
CA SER A 399 -19.57 -9.02 14.15
C SER A 399 -19.02 -9.76 15.37
N ASN A 400 -18.39 -10.93 15.18
CA ASN A 400 -17.80 -11.73 16.25
C ASN A 400 -16.28 -11.71 16.16
N ASN A 401 -15.73 -10.53 16.32
CA ASN A 401 -14.34 -10.18 16.03
C ASN A 401 -13.76 -9.43 17.24
N PRO A 402 -12.45 -9.52 17.53
CA PRO A 402 -11.80 -8.61 18.46
C PRO A 402 -11.96 -7.15 18.01
N ASP A 403 -11.88 -6.23 18.97
CA ASP A 403 -12.07 -4.79 18.73
C ASP A 403 -10.98 -4.20 17.82
N GLY A 404 -9.81 -4.85 17.75
CA GLY A 404 -8.91 -4.60 16.63
C GLY A 404 -7.76 -5.60 16.49
N LEU A 405 -7.06 -5.44 15.37
CA LEU A 405 -6.06 -6.37 14.85
C LEU A 405 -4.99 -5.62 14.06
N ILE A 406 -3.74 -5.97 14.26
CA ILE A 406 -2.60 -5.48 13.46
C ILE A 406 -1.75 -6.67 13.00
N SER A 407 -1.19 -6.54 11.80
CA SER A 407 -0.22 -7.50 11.27
C SER A 407 1.15 -7.33 11.93
N LEU A 408 1.71 -8.43 12.41
CA LEU A 408 3.10 -8.54 12.85
C LEU A 408 3.81 -9.62 12.01
N GLY A 409 4.17 -9.25 10.77
CA GLY A 409 4.73 -10.19 9.80
C GLY A 409 3.77 -11.34 9.48
N ASN A 410 4.16 -12.57 9.79
CA ASN A 410 3.32 -13.76 9.63
C ASN A 410 2.39 -14.05 10.84
N ASN A 411 2.38 -13.18 11.83
CA ASN A 411 1.56 -13.30 13.03
C ASN A 411 0.59 -12.11 13.14
N TYR A 412 -0.36 -12.22 14.07
CA TYR A 412 -1.24 -11.12 14.45
C TYR A 412 -1.00 -10.65 15.88
N VAL A 413 -1.23 -9.36 16.08
CA VAL A 413 -1.50 -8.79 17.40
C VAL A 413 -2.96 -8.39 17.43
N MET A 414 -3.72 -8.96 18.37
CA MET A 414 -5.12 -8.65 18.59
C MET A 414 -5.28 -7.82 19.84
N TRP A 415 -6.32 -6.99 19.90
CA TRP A 415 -6.72 -6.36 21.16
C TRP A 415 -8.23 -6.32 21.33
N ASP A 416 -8.61 -6.15 22.59
CA ASP A 416 -9.99 -5.97 23.00
C ASP A 416 -10.07 -4.88 24.09
N ASN A 417 -11.00 -3.96 23.88
CA ASN A 417 -11.28 -2.76 24.64
C ASN A 417 -12.38 -3.02 25.66
N LYS A 418 -12.01 -3.09 26.94
CA LYS A 418 -12.97 -3.23 28.05
C LYS A 418 -13.19 -1.89 28.74
N SER A 419 -14.23 -1.18 28.33
CA SER A 419 -14.70 0.01 29.04
C SER A 419 -15.57 -0.34 30.25
N LYS A 420 -15.20 0.08 31.48
CA LYS A 420 -15.92 -0.27 32.72
C LYS A 420 -15.65 0.70 33.89
N GLU A 421 -16.63 0.97 34.75
CA GLU A 421 -16.40 1.77 35.97
C GLU A 421 -15.59 1.01 37.03
N SER A 422 -15.79 -0.31 37.11
CA SER A 422 -15.11 -1.22 38.03
C SER A 422 -13.87 -1.87 37.39
N PRO A 423 -12.92 -2.41 38.18
CA PRO A 423 -11.83 -3.22 37.63
C PRO A 423 -12.34 -4.36 36.74
N VAL A 424 -11.63 -4.59 35.63
CA VAL A 424 -11.89 -5.68 34.68
C VAL A 424 -11.39 -6.99 35.30
N ASN A 425 -12.21 -8.04 35.18
CA ASN A 425 -11.89 -9.39 35.60
C ASN A 425 -11.64 -10.25 34.36
N LEU A 426 -10.39 -10.66 34.13
CA LEU A 426 -9.99 -11.38 32.93
C LEU A 426 -10.74 -12.71 32.75
N ARG A 427 -11.06 -13.40 33.85
CA ARG A 427 -11.67 -14.73 33.82
C ARG A 427 -13.02 -14.77 33.09
N ASP A 428 -13.74 -13.65 33.11
CA ASP A 428 -15.06 -13.54 32.48
C ASP A 428 -14.95 -13.48 30.94
N HIS A 429 -13.77 -13.16 30.40
CA HIS A 429 -13.53 -12.91 28.98
C HIS A 429 -12.58 -13.92 28.32
N LEU A 430 -11.85 -14.73 29.09
CA LEU A 430 -10.86 -15.69 28.55
C LEU A 430 -11.41 -16.57 27.43
N ARG A 431 -12.62 -17.10 27.59
CA ARG A 431 -13.23 -17.96 26.56
C ARG A 431 -13.45 -17.23 25.25
N GLN A 432 -13.89 -15.97 25.31
CA GLN A 432 -14.09 -15.13 24.14
C GLN A 432 -12.75 -14.86 23.42
N PHE A 433 -11.69 -14.60 24.18
CA PHE A 433 -10.36 -14.35 23.62
C PHE A 433 -9.75 -15.61 22.98
N ASP A 434 -9.92 -16.78 23.62
CA ASP A 434 -9.56 -18.08 23.03
C ASP A 434 -10.29 -18.30 21.70
N GLU A 435 -11.61 -18.05 21.66
CA GLU A 435 -12.41 -18.20 20.44
C GLU A 435 -11.91 -17.28 19.31
N TYR A 436 -11.52 -16.04 19.61
CA TYR A 436 -10.93 -15.12 18.61
C TYR A 436 -9.58 -15.59 18.08
N MET A 437 -8.68 -16.03 18.98
CA MET A 437 -7.35 -16.50 18.60
C MET A 437 -7.41 -17.82 17.81
N ASP A 438 -8.34 -18.71 18.15
CA ASP A 438 -8.52 -20.00 17.46
C ASP A 438 -9.20 -19.84 16.09
N GLN A 439 -10.01 -18.79 15.90
CA GLN A 439 -10.64 -18.47 14.61
C GLN A 439 -9.71 -17.72 13.65
N ALA A 440 -8.59 -17.19 14.15
CA ALA A 440 -7.62 -16.47 13.33
C ALA A 440 -6.96 -17.38 12.30
N ASP A 441 -6.73 -16.88 11.09
CA ASP A 441 -6.02 -17.59 10.03
C ASP A 441 -4.49 -17.58 10.22
N LYS A 442 -3.98 -16.77 11.17
CA LYS A 442 -2.56 -16.68 11.54
C LYS A 442 -2.34 -16.78 13.05
N PRO A 443 -1.15 -17.22 13.50
CA PRO A 443 -0.84 -17.28 14.92
C PRO A 443 -0.94 -15.92 15.60
N VAL A 444 -1.49 -15.90 16.81
CA VAL A 444 -1.68 -14.69 17.63
C VAL A 444 -0.79 -14.78 18.88
N PRO A 445 0.52 -14.42 18.78
CA PRO A 445 1.43 -14.49 19.93
C PRO A 445 1.09 -13.49 21.03
N ILE A 446 0.42 -12.38 20.70
CA ILE A 446 0.10 -11.29 21.63
C ILE A 446 -1.37 -10.93 21.50
N PHE A 447 -2.12 -11.09 22.60
CA PHE A 447 -3.49 -10.59 22.76
C PHE A 447 -3.51 -9.52 23.84
N LEU A 448 -3.85 -8.28 23.49
CA LEU A 448 -3.87 -7.14 24.41
C LEU A 448 -5.28 -6.94 24.96
N VAL A 449 -5.40 -6.84 26.28
CA VAL A 449 -6.65 -6.40 26.92
C VAL A 449 -6.42 -4.97 27.40
N ILE A 450 -7.19 -4.04 26.86
CA ILE A 450 -7.08 -2.62 27.14
C ILE A 450 -8.27 -2.20 27.99
N GLY A 451 -8.03 -1.75 29.21
CA GLY A 451 -9.09 -1.36 30.11
C GLY A 451 -8.71 -0.20 31.04
N PRO A 452 -9.63 0.30 31.88
CA PRO A 452 -9.31 1.37 32.81
C PRO A 452 -8.43 0.87 33.95
N ARG A 453 -8.77 -0.29 34.54
CA ARG A 453 -8.08 -0.95 35.66
C ARG A 453 -8.37 -2.45 35.62
N PHE A 454 -7.47 -3.27 36.17
CA PHE A 454 -7.63 -4.73 36.27
C PHE A 454 -7.67 -5.19 37.73
N SER A 455 -8.35 -6.30 37.99
CA SER A 455 -8.32 -6.94 39.32
C SER A 455 -6.96 -7.63 39.56
N PRO A 456 -6.49 -7.77 40.82
CA PRO A 456 -5.26 -8.50 41.12
C PRO A 456 -5.27 -9.96 40.64
N GLU A 457 -6.45 -10.59 40.63
CA GLU A 457 -6.63 -11.95 40.13
C GLU A 457 -6.42 -12.05 38.62
N SER A 458 -6.70 -10.98 37.87
CA SER A 458 -6.55 -10.96 36.42
C SER A 458 -5.09 -11.11 35.99
N GLU A 459 -4.16 -10.48 36.73
CA GLU A 459 -2.72 -10.62 36.49
C GLU A 459 -2.28 -12.08 36.70
N ALA A 460 -2.69 -12.70 37.82
CA ALA A 460 -2.39 -14.10 38.09
C ALA A 460 -2.97 -15.05 37.01
N GLU A 461 -4.19 -14.77 36.53
CA GLU A 461 -4.83 -15.57 35.47
C GLU A 461 -4.12 -15.40 34.11
N SER A 462 -3.65 -14.21 33.74
CA SER A 462 -2.88 -14.01 32.50
C SER A 462 -1.55 -14.79 32.49
N ILE A 463 -0.85 -14.83 33.64
CA ILE A 463 0.37 -15.63 33.80
C ILE A 463 0.06 -17.13 33.71
N ARG A 464 -1.02 -17.58 34.35
CA ARG A 464 -1.48 -18.98 34.26
C ARG A 464 -1.87 -19.36 32.84
N TYR A 465 -2.48 -18.44 32.11
CA TYR A 465 -2.85 -18.63 30.71
C TYR A 465 -1.60 -18.86 29.85
N HIS A 466 -0.61 -17.98 29.95
CA HIS A 466 0.66 -18.16 29.22
C HIS A 466 1.38 -19.48 29.59
N ALA A 467 1.34 -19.90 30.86
CA ALA A 467 1.91 -21.18 31.27
C ALA A 467 1.19 -22.41 30.66
N ARG A 468 -0.08 -22.27 30.26
CA ARG A 468 -0.87 -23.32 29.59
C ARG A 468 -0.73 -23.27 28.07
N HIS A 469 -0.42 -22.10 27.51
CA HIS A 469 -0.30 -21.87 26.08
C HIS A 469 1.06 -21.24 25.76
N PHE A 470 2.02 -22.07 25.37
CA PHE A 470 3.42 -21.65 25.20
C PHE A 470 3.63 -20.67 24.03
N ASP A 471 2.71 -20.68 23.06
CA ASP A 471 2.77 -19.95 21.81
C ASP A 471 1.92 -18.66 21.79
N ARG A 472 1.13 -18.38 22.84
CA ARG A 472 0.29 -17.19 22.95
C ARG A 472 0.31 -16.58 24.34
N ASN A 473 0.20 -15.26 24.41
CA ASN A 473 0.21 -14.49 25.65
C ASN A 473 -0.94 -13.49 25.68
N ILE A 474 -1.52 -13.30 26.87
CA ILE A 474 -2.50 -12.25 27.14
C ILE A 474 -1.81 -11.17 27.98
N ALA A 475 -1.65 -9.98 27.42
CA ALA A 475 -1.03 -8.84 28.08
C ALA A 475 -2.12 -7.85 28.51
N LEU A 476 -2.10 -7.46 29.79
CA LEU A 476 -3.05 -6.52 30.37
C LEU A 476 -2.43 -5.12 30.42
N ILE A 477 -3.03 -4.14 29.75
CA ILE A 477 -2.53 -2.75 29.74
C ILE A 477 -3.67 -1.77 30.02
N THR A 478 -3.42 -0.79 30.89
CA THR A 478 -4.44 0.23 31.14
C THR A 478 -4.48 1.27 30.02
N ALA A 479 -5.63 1.89 29.82
CA ALA A 479 -5.79 2.95 28.82
C ALA A 479 -4.80 4.11 29.04
N ASN A 480 -4.52 4.48 30.30
CA ASN A 480 -3.49 5.47 30.62
C ASN A 480 -2.10 5.00 30.25
N GLU A 481 -1.71 3.78 30.64
CA GLU A 481 -0.37 3.23 30.33
C GLU A 481 -0.13 3.15 28.82
N LEU A 482 -1.15 2.76 28.04
CA LEU A 482 -1.06 2.70 26.58
C LEU A 482 -1.00 4.11 25.95
N LYS A 483 -1.78 5.06 26.46
CA LYS A 483 -1.76 6.45 26.00
C LYS A 483 -0.39 7.09 26.26
N ASP A 484 0.13 6.97 27.48
CA ASP A 484 1.44 7.50 27.87
C ASP A 484 2.56 6.90 26.99
N LEU A 485 2.51 5.59 26.72
CA LEU A 485 3.44 4.92 25.81
C LEU A 485 3.39 5.51 24.39
N ALA A 486 2.19 5.74 23.88
CA ALA A 486 1.96 6.26 22.54
C ALA A 486 2.40 7.73 22.40
N GLU A 487 2.17 8.55 23.42
CA GLU A 487 2.65 9.93 23.48
C GLU A 487 4.18 10.00 23.59
N GLU A 488 4.80 9.10 24.35
CA GLU A 488 6.26 9.00 24.42
C GLU A 488 6.87 8.60 23.08
N TRP A 489 6.30 7.58 22.40
CA TRP A 489 6.80 7.11 21.11
C TRP A 489 6.70 8.20 20.03
N SER A 490 5.55 8.88 19.94
CA SER A 490 5.29 9.94 18.96
C SER A 490 5.91 11.29 19.32
N SER A 491 6.61 11.39 20.46
CA SER A 491 7.22 12.63 20.92
C SER A 491 8.32 13.13 19.99
N THR A 492 8.49 14.46 19.92
CA THR A 492 9.58 15.08 19.14
C THR A 492 10.98 14.75 19.67
N SER A 493 11.07 14.29 20.91
CA SER A 493 12.30 13.81 21.53
C SER A 493 12.72 12.41 21.11
N ASN A 494 11.81 11.61 20.54
CA ASN A 494 12.11 10.28 20.06
C ASN A 494 12.61 10.33 18.61
N ASN A 495 13.82 9.82 18.36
CA ASN A 495 14.39 9.77 17.02
C ASN A 495 13.67 8.77 16.11
N ASN A 496 12.95 7.80 16.68
CA ASN A 496 12.23 6.76 15.95
C ASN A 496 10.72 7.03 15.85
N ARG A 497 10.27 8.25 16.15
CA ARG A 497 8.84 8.61 16.16
C ARG A 497 8.11 8.36 14.83
N ASP A 498 8.85 8.34 13.73
CA ASP A 498 8.34 8.14 12.37
C ASP A 498 8.38 6.65 11.97
N GLU A 499 8.89 5.77 12.83
CA GLU A 499 8.92 4.32 12.63
C GLU A 499 7.73 3.64 13.34
N PRO A 500 7.25 2.48 12.85
CA PRO A 500 6.28 1.65 13.55
C PRO A 500 6.80 1.20 14.91
N PHE A 501 5.99 1.36 15.96
CA PHE A 501 6.35 0.90 17.31
C PHE A 501 6.63 -0.61 17.31
N PRO A 502 7.72 -1.10 17.91
CA PRO A 502 8.01 -2.54 17.94
C PRO A 502 7.00 -3.30 18.82
N LEU A 503 5.94 -3.84 18.21
CA LEU A 503 4.82 -4.52 18.91
C LEU A 503 5.27 -5.70 19.79
N GLY A 504 6.41 -6.32 19.49
CA GLY A 504 7.01 -7.36 20.33
C GLY A 504 7.32 -6.89 21.76
N LEU A 505 7.50 -5.59 21.99
CA LEU A 505 7.66 -5.00 23.32
C LEU A 505 6.38 -5.12 24.17
N LEU A 506 5.22 -5.28 23.55
CA LEU A 506 3.95 -5.52 24.25
C LEU A 506 3.77 -6.97 24.66
N ALA A 507 4.68 -7.89 24.28
CA ALA A 507 4.61 -9.31 24.61
C ALA A 507 4.89 -9.65 26.08
N ALA A 508 4.72 -8.71 27.01
CA ALA A 508 4.93 -8.93 28.43
C ALA A 508 3.86 -9.86 29.01
N THR A 509 4.28 -10.87 29.77
CA THR A 509 3.36 -11.74 30.51
C THR A 509 2.84 -10.99 31.73
N GLY A 510 1.54 -11.02 31.97
CA GLY A 510 0.94 -10.31 33.09
C GLY A 510 0.48 -8.89 32.74
N ARG A 511 0.64 -7.99 33.71
CA ARG A 511 0.40 -6.56 33.54
C ARG A 511 1.57 -5.89 32.83
N PHE A 512 1.26 -5.00 31.90
CA PHE A 512 2.23 -4.15 31.25
C PHE A 512 2.96 -3.27 32.27
N ASP A 513 4.28 -3.17 32.12
CA ASP A 513 5.13 -2.38 32.97
C ASP A 513 6.13 -1.59 32.11
N ARG A 514 5.92 -0.27 32.03
CA ARG A 514 6.76 0.66 31.27
C ARG A 514 8.23 0.56 31.67
N ALA A 515 8.55 0.24 32.93
CA ALA A 515 9.94 0.14 33.39
C ALA A 515 10.73 -0.98 32.70
N ARG A 516 10.03 -2.01 32.20
CA ARG A 516 10.65 -3.15 31.49
C ARG A 516 11.12 -2.82 30.08
N LEU A 517 10.59 -1.75 29.49
CA LEU A 517 10.92 -1.35 28.11
C LEU A 517 12.23 -0.56 27.99
N GLY A 518 12.86 -0.16 29.11
CA GLY A 518 14.07 0.65 29.08
C GLY A 518 13.83 2.06 28.53
N LYS A 519 14.88 2.72 28.02
CA LYS A 519 14.72 3.97 27.27
C LYS A 519 14.25 3.64 25.87
N LEU A 520 13.11 4.21 25.48
CA LEU A 520 12.56 4.12 24.13
C LEU A 520 13.30 5.07 23.20
#